data_AF-A0A354T695-F1
#
_entry.id   AF-A0A354T695-F1
#
_cell.length_a   1.000
_cell.length_b   1.000
_cell.length_c   1.000
_cell.angle_alpha   90.00
_cell.angle_beta   90.00
_cell.angle_gamma   90.00
#
_symmetry.space_group_name_H-M   'P 1'
#
loop_
_entity.id
_entity.type
_entity.pdbx_description
1 polymer ?
#
loop_
_entity_poly.entity_id
_entity_poly.type
_entity_poly.pdbx_seq_one_letter_code
_entity_poly.pdbx_strand_id
1 'polypeptide(L)' 'MHESTSETKDPVCGMTVDPATALHTERDGKTFYFCSEGCQQKFLALPAGAKPEGKAGCCCD' A
#
# COMPACT_ATOMS: atom_id res chain seq x y z
N MET A 1 24.74 -5.48 11.03
CA MET A 1 23.52 -5.90 11.76
C MET A 1 22.40 -5.00 11.29
N HIS A 2 21.55 -5.46 10.37
CA HIS A 2 20.31 -4.76 10.01
C HIS A 2 19.20 -5.78 10.22
N GLU A 3 18.79 -5.90 11.48
CA GLU A 3 17.72 -6.79 11.91
C GLU A 3 16.50 -5.90 12.13
N SER A 4 15.66 -5.80 11.11
CA SER A 4 14.33 -5.20 11.19
C SER A 4 13.38 -6.08 10.38
N THR A 5 13.20 -7.31 10.84
CA THR A 5 12.31 -8.31 10.22
C THR A 5 10.89 -8.14 10.77
N SER A 6 10.28 -7.00 10.53
CA SER A 6 8.86 -6.77 10.85
C SER A 6 8.14 -6.15 9.67
N GLU A 7 8.31 -6.73 8.48
CA GLU A 7 7.73 -6.19 7.26
C GLU A 7 6.24 -6.52 7.17
N THR A 8 5.42 -5.52 6.85
CA THR A 8 3.98 -5.65 6.64
C THR A 8 3.65 -5.57 5.15
N LYS A 9 2.48 -6.06 4.74
CA LYS A 9 2.08 -6.06 3.32
C LYS A 9 1.11 -4.93 3.03
N ASP A 10 1.46 -4.14 2.04
CA ASP A 10 0.59 -3.11 1.48
C ASP A 10 -0.66 -3.78 0.87
N PRO A 11 -1.88 -3.44 1.31
CA PRO A 11 -3.12 -4.08 0.84
C PRO A 11 -3.53 -3.65 -0.58
N VAL A 12 -2.88 -2.63 -1.15
CA VAL A 12 -3.18 -2.04 -2.45
C VAL A 12 -2.38 -2.72 -3.54
N CYS A 13 -1.07 -2.85 -3.35
CA CYS A 13 -0.14 -3.44 -4.33
C CYS A 13 0.41 -4.81 -3.91
N GLY A 14 0.25 -5.22 -2.65
CA GLY A 14 0.80 -6.47 -2.12
C GLY A 14 2.30 -6.42 -1.85
N MET A 15 2.93 -5.24 -1.95
CA MET A 15 4.35 -5.06 -1.70
C MET A 15 4.65 -5.13 -0.20
N THR A 16 5.79 -5.72 0.13
CA THR A 16 6.34 -5.77 1.48
C THR A 16 6.93 -4.40 1.85
N VAL A 17 6.53 -3.84 2.98
CA VAL A 17 6.92 -2.51 3.45
C VAL A 17 7.29 -2.54 4.93
N ASP A 18 8.18 -1.66 5.33
CA ASP A 18 8.64 -1.58 6.71
C ASP A 18 7.72 -0.62 7.52
N PRO A 19 6.98 -1.09 8.54
CA PRO A 19 6.01 -0.27 9.26
C PRO A 19 6.64 0.85 10.10
N ALA A 20 7.96 0.81 10.35
CA ALA A 20 8.65 1.87 11.07
C ALA A 20 8.97 3.09 10.18
N THR A 21 9.03 2.89 8.85
CA THR A 21 9.32 3.96 7.87
C THR A 21 8.19 4.18 6.86
N ALA A 22 7.27 3.24 6.73
CA ALA A 22 6.15 3.28 5.81
C ALA A 22 5.05 4.25 6.28
N LEU A 23 4.26 4.71 5.31
CA LEU A 23 3.07 5.50 5.58
C LEU A 23 2.00 4.61 6.17
N HIS A 24 1.29 5.09 7.20
CA HIS A 24 0.17 4.36 7.77
C HIS A 24 -1.09 5.24 7.84
N THR A 25 -2.26 4.61 7.78
CA THR A 25 -3.55 5.27 7.97
C THR A 25 -4.43 4.44 8.88
N GLU A 26 -5.30 5.10 9.64
CA GLU A 26 -6.29 4.44 10.47
C GLU A 26 -7.64 4.44 9.74
N ARG A 27 -8.21 3.26 9.51
CA ARG A 27 -9.53 3.09 8.88
C ARG A 27 -10.31 2.01 9.63
N ASP A 28 -11.52 2.34 10.08
CA ASP A 28 -12.38 1.44 10.88
C ASP A 28 -11.68 0.90 12.15
N GLY A 29 -10.83 1.73 12.78
CA GLY A 29 -10.03 1.33 13.95
C GLY A 29 -8.92 0.33 13.64
N LYS A 30 -8.53 0.19 12.36
CA LYS A 30 -7.40 -0.65 11.92
C LYS A 30 -6.34 0.22 11.26
N THR A 31 -5.09 0.00 11.67
CA THR A 31 -3.92 0.66 11.05
C THR A 31 -3.47 -0.15 9.83
N PHE A 32 -3.45 0.49 8.67
CA PHE A 32 -2.94 -0.06 7.42
C PHE A 32 -1.67 0.67 7.00
N TYR A 33 -0.73 -0.06 6.42
CA TYR A 33 0.58 0.46 6.01
C TYR A 33 0.71 0.43 4.48
N PHE A 34 1.40 1.43 3.94
CA PHE A 34 1.52 1.67 2.50
C PHE A 34 2.95 1.99 2.10
N CYS A 35 3.34 1.51 0.92
CA CYS A 35 4.69 1.76 0.41
C CYS A 35 4.92 3.23 0.00
N SER A 36 3.84 3.95 -0.29
CA SER A 36 3.88 5.31 -0.83
C SER A 36 2.52 6.01 -0.65
N GLU A 37 2.51 7.33 -0.71
CA GLU A 37 1.28 8.14 -0.64
C GLU A 37 0.27 7.74 -1.73
N GLY A 38 0.74 7.39 -2.93
CA GLY A 38 -0.13 6.91 -4.00
C GLY A 38 -0.91 5.64 -3.65
N CYS A 39 -0.33 4.72 -2.87
CA CYS A 39 -1.03 3.55 -2.35
C CYS A 39 -2.04 3.95 -1.27
N GLN A 40 -1.66 4.82 -0.33
CA GLN A 40 -2.56 5.32 0.71
C GLN A 40 -3.78 6.03 0.10
N GLN A 41 -3.57 6.95 -0.85
CA GLN A 41 -4.66 7.66 -1.53
C GLN A 41 -5.55 6.71 -2.32
N LYS A 42 -4.97 5.74 -3.03
CA LYS A 42 -5.75 4.68 -3.68
C LYS A 42 -6.57 3.91 -2.67
N PHE A 43 -6.01 3.54 -1.52
CA PHE A 43 -6.74 2.83 -0.47
C PHE A 43 -7.92 3.64 0.08
N LEU A 44 -7.75 4.95 0.26
CA LEU A 44 -8.84 5.84 0.68
C LEU A 44 -9.90 6.05 -0.42
N ALA A 45 -9.48 6.06 -1.68
CA ALA A 45 -10.37 6.21 -2.84
C ALA A 45 -11.08 4.91 -3.24
N LEU A 46 -10.48 3.75 -2.96
CA LEU A 46 -11.01 2.44 -3.29
C LEU A 46 -12.01 1.99 -2.20
N PRO A 47 -13.25 1.64 -2.57
CA PRO A 47 -14.13 0.95 -1.63
C PRO A 47 -13.56 -0.44 -1.29
N ALA A 48 -13.72 -0.86 -0.04
CA ALA A 48 -13.13 -2.09 0.50
C ALA A 48 -13.44 -3.30 -0.42
N GLY A 49 -12.42 -3.77 -1.16
CA GLY A 49 -12.52 -4.92 -2.07
C GLY A 49 -12.04 -4.66 -3.50
N ALA A 50 -11.84 -3.41 -3.92
CA ALA A 50 -11.33 -3.11 -5.25
C ALA A 50 -9.79 -3.21 -5.28
N LYS A 51 -9.25 -4.32 -5.80
CA LYS A 51 -7.82 -4.43 -6.15
C LYS A 51 -7.56 -3.49 -7.33
N PRO A 52 -6.67 -2.49 -7.23
CA PRO A 52 -6.33 -1.69 -8.39
C PRO A 52 -5.39 -2.51 -9.26
N GLU A 53 -5.93 -3.28 -10.20
CA GLU A 53 -5.18 -3.74 -11.36
C GLU A 53 -4.79 -2.53 -12.21
N GLY A 54 -3.70 -1.87 -11.80
CA GLY A 54 -3.10 -0.76 -12.51
C GLY A 54 -2.09 -1.23 -13.55
N LYS A 55 -2.53 -1.98 -14.57
CA LYS A 55 -1.82 -2.03 -15.86
C LYS A 55 -2.32 -0.87 -16.72
N ALA A 56 -1.83 0.33 -16.45
CA ALA A 56 -2.02 1.48 -17.31
C ALA A 56 -0.65 1.98 -17.79
N GLY A 57 -0.08 1.21 -18.71
CA GLY A 57 0.99 1.65 -19.61
C GLY A 57 0.53 1.30 -21.01
N CYS A 58 -0.17 2.22 -21.65
CA CYS A 58 -0.44 2.22 -23.08
C CYS A 58 0.91 2.43 -23.79
N CYS A 59 1.45 1.38 -24.40
CA CYS A 59 2.50 1.50 -25.41
C CYS A 59 1.83 1.43 -26.78
N CYS A 60 1.21 2.53 -27.18
CA CYS A 60 0.82 2.83 -28.54
C CYS A 60 1.42 4.19 -28.90
N ASP A 61 2.71 4.21 -29.25
CA ASP A 61 3.30 4.83 -30.46
C ASP A 61 4.81 4.52 -30.51
#